data_AF-A0A7X6ZF29-F1
#
_entry.id   AF-A0A7X6ZF29-F1
#
_cell.length_a   1.000
_cell.length_b   1.000
_cell.length_c   1.000
_cell.angle_alpha   90.00
_cell.angle_beta   90.00
_cell.angle_gamma   90.00
#
_symmetry.space_group_name_H-M   'P 1'
#
loop_
_entity.id
_entity.type
_entity.pdbx_description
1 polymer ?
#
loop_
_entity_poly.entity_id
_entity_poly.type
_entity_poly.pdbx_seq_one_letter_code
_entity_poly.pdbx_strand_id
1 'polypeptide(L)' 'MAVTPIAVSRDLILVMDNGIGASGQPLTINRTYKYVKSSALDEDIYTVAQALIGLQESENIAVQRRDVFELASE' A
#
# COMPACT_ATOMS: atom_id res chain seq x y z
N MET A 1 22.66 21.84 9.94
CA MET A 1 22.85 20.71 9.01
C MET A 1 21.56 20.53 8.25
N ALA A 2 21.63 20.34 6.94
CA ALA A 2 20.45 20.06 6.12
C ALA A 2 20.12 18.56 6.24
N VAL A 3 18.84 18.23 6.38
CA VAL A 3 18.37 16.83 6.41
C VAL A 3 17.78 16.53 5.03
N THR A 4 18.26 15.46 4.39
CA THR A 4 17.81 15.04 3.05
C THR A 4 17.12 13.67 3.10
N PRO A 5 15.94 13.51 2.49
CA PRO A 5 15.27 12.23 2.38
C PRO A 5 15.83 11.37 1.22
N ILE A 6 16.08 10.10 1.48
CA ILE A 6 16.54 9.09 0.51
C ILE A 6 15.45 8.03 0.39
N ALA A 7 14.91 7.81 -0.81
CA ALA A 7 13.85 6.81 -1.03
C ALA A 7 14.39 5.38 -0.90
N VAL A 8 13.89 4.62 0.07
CA VAL A 8 14.36 3.26 0.37
C VAL A 8 13.48 2.22 -0.30
N SER A 9 12.17 2.31 -0.10
CA SER A 9 11.22 1.31 -0.60
C SER A 9 9.82 1.87 -0.73
N ARG A 10 8.98 1.14 -1.48
CA ARG A 10 7.55 1.35 -1.54
C ARG A 10 6.83 0.07 -1.11
N ASP A 11 5.68 0.23 -0.48
CA ASP A 11 4.74 -0.86 -0.24
C ASP A 11 3.43 -0.57 -0.98
N LEU A 12 2.90 -1.61 -1.63
CA LEU A 12 1.54 -1.62 -2.17
C LEU A 12 0.63 -2.29 -1.14
N ILE A 13 -0.42 -1.61 -0.71
CA ILE A 13 -1.38 -2.12 0.25
C ILE A 13 -2.76 -2.12 -0.39
N LEU A 14 -3.38 -3.31 -0.44
CA LEU A 14 -4.78 -3.47 -0.79
C LEU A 14 -5.58 -3.53 0.51
N VAL A 15 -6.48 -2.58 0.70
CA VAL A 15 -7.43 -2.57 1.83
C VAL A 15 -8.69 -3.27 1.38
N MET A 16 -8.96 -4.43 1.96
CA MET A 16 -10.09 -5.29 1.58
C MET A 16 -11.16 -5.23 2.66
N ASP A 17 -12.42 -5.44 2.25
CA ASP A 17 -13.50 -5.63 3.20
C ASP A 17 -13.30 -6.92 4.01
N ASN A 18 -13.57 -6.82 5.31
CA ASN A 18 -13.53 -7.92 6.26
C ASN A 18 -14.83 -7.98 7.10
N GLY A 19 -15.91 -7.39 6.58
CA GLY A 19 -17.23 -7.43 7.18
C GLY A 19 -17.42 -6.45 8.34
N ILE A 20 -18.35 -6.76 9.24
CA ILE A 20 -18.72 -5.89 10.36
C ILE A 20 -18.34 -6.58 11.67
N GLY A 21 -17.69 -5.83 12.56
CA GLY A 21 -17.29 -6.31 13.87
C GLY A 21 -18.44 -6.37 14.87
N ALA A 22 -18.19 -6.97 16.04
CA ALA A 22 -19.20 -7.20 17.07
C ALA A 22 -19.87 -5.91 17.61
N SER A 23 -19.27 -4.74 17.40
CA SER A 23 -19.82 -3.44 17.84
C SER A 23 -20.37 -2.61 16.67
N GLY A 24 -20.56 -3.22 15.49
CA GLY A 24 -21.18 -2.57 14.32
C GLY A 24 -20.22 -1.77 13.44
N GLN A 25 -18.93 -1.74 13.75
CA GLN A 25 -17.91 -1.06 12.95
C GLN A 25 -17.50 -1.88 11.72
N PRO A 26 -17.29 -1.25 10.54
CA PRO A 26 -16.70 -1.94 9.40
C PRO A 26 -15.27 -2.35 9.72
N LEU A 27 -14.90 -3.57 9.35
CA LEU A 27 -13.57 -4.13 9.52
C LEU A 27 -12.90 -4.23 8.15
N THR A 28 -11.61 -3.93 8.12
CA THR A 28 -10.80 -4.05 6.91
C THR A 28 -9.63 -4.97 7.16
N ILE A 29 -9.24 -5.73 6.13
CA ILE A 29 -8.01 -6.53 6.15
C ILE A 29 -7.04 -6.03 5.08
N ASN A 30 -5.79 -5.82 5.47
CA ASN A 30 -4.76 -5.30 4.59
C ASN A 30 -3.95 -6.44 3.98
N ARG A 31 -3.85 -6.48 2.65
CA ARG A 31 -2.87 -7.30 1.93
C ARG A 31 -1.72 -6.39 1.51
N THR A 32 -0.56 -6.60 2.12
CA THR A 32 0.63 -5.75 1.91
C THR A 32 1.67 -6.47 1.07
N TYR A 33 2.06 -5.85 -0.04
CA TYR A 33 3.14 -6.29 -0.91
C TYR A 33 4.33 -5.34 -0.70
N LYS A 34 5.35 -5.85 0.00
CA LYS A 34 6.53 -5.09 0.38
C LYS A 34 7.58 -5.08 -0.71
N TYR A 35 8.53 -4.16 -0.59
CA TYR A 35 9.71 -4.07 -1.46
C TYR A 35 9.37 -3.78 -2.93
N VAL A 36 8.30 -3.01 -3.15
CA VAL A 36 8.07 -2.40 -4.46
C VAL A 36 9.22 -1.41 -4.70
N LYS A 37 9.76 -1.44 -5.93
CA LYS A 37 10.86 -0.57 -6.32
C LYS A 37 10.50 0.89 -6.05
N SER A 38 11.40 1.63 -5.42
CA SER A 38 11.21 3.07 -5.14
C SER A 38 11.08 3.93 -6.40
N SER A 39 11.39 3.39 -7.57
CA SER A 39 11.21 4.03 -8.87
C SER A 39 9.90 3.67 -9.59
N ALA A 40 9.08 2.77 -9.06
CA ALA A 40 7.85 2.31 -9.72
C ALA A 40 6.81 3.43 -9.85
N LEU A 41 6.28 3.68 -11.04
CA LEU A 41 5.30 4.75 -11.26
C LEU A 41 3.96 4.42 -10.61
N ASP A 42 3.17 5.45 -10.32
CA ASP A 42 1.83 5.27 -9.72
C ASP A 42 0.89 4.48 -10.61
N GLU A 43 0.97 4.71 -11.92
CA GLU A 43 0.21 3.95 -12.92
C GLU A 43 0.59 2.46 -12.93
N ASP A 44 1.88 2.15 -12.81
CA ASP A 44 2.37 0.77 -12.76
C ASP A 44 1.86 0.07 -11.49
N ILE A 45 1.97 0.75 -10.34
CA ILE A 45 1.52 0.24 -9.04
C ILE A 45 0.00 0.00 -9.09
N TYR A 46 -0.77 0.93 -9.63
CA TYR A 46 -2.21 0.82 -9.71
C TYR A 46 -2.65 -0.28 -10.68
N THR A 47 -2.02 -0.38 -11.85
CA THR A 47 -2.30 -1.46 -12.83
C THR A 47 -2.07 -2.84 -12.21
N VAL A 48 -0.96 -3.03 -11.49
CA VAL A 48 -0.69 -4.29 -10.78
C VAL A 48 -1.71 -4.53 -9.67
N ALA A 49 -2.09 -3.49 -8.92
CA ALA A 49 -3.13 -3.59 -7.90
C ALA A 49 -4.45 -4.10 -8.48
N GLN A 50 -4.90 -3.57 -9.62
CA GLN A 50 -6.14 -4.00 -10.27
C GLN A 50 -6.09 -5.46 -10.71
N ALA A 51 -4.95 -5.92 -11.24
CA ALA A 51 -4.78 -7.33 -11.58
C ALA A 51 -4.85 -8.23 -10.34
N LEU A 52 -4.25 -7.81 -9.21
CA LEU A 52 -4.28 -8.56 -7.96
C LEU A 52 -5.66 -8.57 -7.31
N ILE A 53 -6.40 -7.47 -7.40
CA ILE A 53 -7.79 -7.34 -6.90
C ILE A 53 -8.71 -8.31 -7.62
N GLY A 54 -8.56 -8.48 -8.94
CA GLY A 54 -9.36 -9.44 -9.73
C GLY A 54 -9.16 -10.91 -9.33
N LEU A 55 -8.12 -11.22 -8.54
CA LEU A 55 -7.85 -12.55 -8.00
C LEU A 55 -8.36 -12.73 -6.56
N GLN A 56 -8.87 -11.68 -5.93
CA GLN A 56 -9.40 -11.73 -4.56
C GLN A 56 -10.89 -12.05 -4.58
N GLU A 57 -11.35 -12.72 -3.52
CA GLU A 57 -12.78 -12.98 -3.29
C GLU A 57 -13.46 -11.81 -2.55
N SER A 58 -12.73 -11.16 -1.64
CA SER A 58 -13.22 -10.00 -0.88
C SER A 58 -13.22 -8.74 -1.74
N GLU A 59 -14.17 -7.83 -1.47
CA GLU A 59 -14.24 -6.53 -2.13
C GLU A 59 -13.03 -5.66 -1.76
N ASN A 60 -12.44 -4.99 -2.74
CA ASN A 60 -11.41 -3.99 -2.49
C ASN A 60 -12.05 -2.65 -2.14
N ILE A 61 -11.68 -2.10 -0.99
CA ILE A 61 -12.13 -0.79 -0.52
C ILE A 61 -11.18 0.31 -1.01
N ALA A 62 -9.87 0.04 -0.98
CA ALA A 62 -8.87 1.01 -1.41
C ALA A 62 -7.55 0.37 -1.86
N VAL A 63 -6.83 1.12 -2.68
CA VAL A 63 -5.42 0.87 -3.03
C VAL A 63 -4.58 1.99 -2.39
N GLN A 64 -3.55 1.61 -1.64
CA GLN A 64 -2.65 2.56 -0.98
C GLN A 64 -1.21 2.31 -1.41
N ARG A 65 -0.48 3.41 -1.61
CA ARG A 65 0.98 3.42 -1.74
C ARG A 65 1.58 3.95 -0.43
N ARG A 66 2.55 3.24 0.13
CA ARG A 66 3.34 3.72 1.27
C ARG A 66 4.80 3.84 0.87
N ASP A 67 5.30 5.07 0.86
CA ASP A 67 6.70 5.36 0.59
C ASP A 67 7.50 5.36 1.90
N VAL A 68 8.67 4.74 1.88
CA VAL A 68 9.63 4.75 3.00
C VAL A 68 10.85 5.55 2.57
N PHE A 69 11.14 6.61 3.32
CA PHE A 69 12.33 7.44 3.14
C PHE A 69 13.22 7.34 4.38
N GLU A 70 14.52 7.17 4.16
CA GLU A 70 15.54 7.39 5.17
C GLU A 70 15.86 8.88 5.23
N LEU A 71 16.02 9.43 6.45
CA LEU A 71 16.40 10.83 6.65
C LEU A 71 17.85 10.86 7.11
N ALA A 72 18.73 11.45 6.28
CA ALA A 72 20.15 11.60 6.60
C ALA A 72 20.51 13.09 6.73
N SER A 73 21.40 13.41 7.67
CA SER A 73 22.03 14.73 7.78
C SER A 73 23.48 14.63 7.27
N GLU A 74 23.89 15.57 6.40
CA GLU A 74 25.31 15.80 6.10
C GLU A 74 26.04 16.43 7.28
#